data_AF-A0A3N5K3R9-F1
#
_entry.id   AF-A0A3N5K3R9-F1
#
_cell.length_a   1.000
_cell.length_b   1.000
_cell.length_c   1.000
_cell.angle_alpha   90.00
_cell.angle_beta   90.00
_cell.angle_gamma   90.00
#
_symmetry.space_group_name_H-M   'P 1'
#
loop_
_entity.id
_entity.type
_entity.pdbx_description
1 polymer ?
#
loop_
_entity_poly.entity_id
_entity_poly.type
_entity_poly.pdbx_seq_one_letter_code
_entity_poly.pdbx_strand_id
1 'polypeptide(L)'
;MINLYGVTDTALFRLYGDATANISSEIQTSLSPMKDPIRTKQALKFGVEATLTTGGTLNVTVDSESGSSPLYVLNNTVTWFNNQSITLTWVNNSSNVIGWLTSSGYALYKSDAQQYGKYLGLTITSTDPALTVNTIEFEHELRVRF
;
A
#
# COMPACT_ATOMS: atom_id res chain seq x y z
N MET A 1 -13.26 -4.67 -3.63
CA MET A 1 -14.70 -4.74 -3.97
C MET A 1 -14.85 -5.69 -5.14
N ILE A 2 -15.45 -6.86 -4.91
CA ILE A 2 -15.77 -7.81 -5.99
C ILE A 2 -17.17 -7.48 -6.47
N ASN A 3 -17.34 -7.29 -7.78
CA ASN A 3 -18.65 -7.05 -8.37
C ASN A 3 -18.91 -8.11 -9.43
N LEU A 4 -20.11 -8.70 -9.39
CA LEU A 4 -20.62 -9.48 -10.50
C LEU A 4 -21.63 -8.63 -11.26
N TYR A 5 -21.41 -8.47 -12.55
CA TYR A 5 -22.35 -7.81 -13.45
C TYR A 5 -22.95 -8.84 -14.39
N GLY A 6 -24.23 -8.67 -14.70
CA GLY A 6 -24.95 -9.42 -15.73
C GLY A 6 -25.48 -8.46 -16.79
N VAL A 7 -25.66 -8.95 -18.01
CA VAL A 7 -26.25 -8.18 -19.11
C VAL A 7 -27.45 -8.94 -19.67
N THR A 8 -28.53 -8.21 -19.96
CA THR A 8 -29.60 -8.69 -20.85
C THR A 8 -29.96 -7.58 -21.82
N ASP A 9 -29.85 -7.86 -23.13
CA ASP A 9 -29.93 -6.91 -24.23
C ASP A 9 -29.02 -5.68 -24.02
N THR A 10 -29.62 -4.51 -23.75
CA THR A 10 -28.93 -3.22 -23.55
C THR A 10 -28.83 -2.82 -22.08
N ALA A 11 -29.35 -3.63 -21.17
CA ALA A 11 -29.38 -3.34 -19.74
C ALA A 11 -28.24 -4.07 -19.01
N LEU A 12 -27.41 -3.29 -18.33
CA LEU A 12 -26.34 -3.76 -17.44
C LEU A 12 -26.88 -3.78 -16.00
N PHE A 13 -26.81 -4.94 -15.37
CA PHE A 13 -27.24 -5.15 -14.00
C PHE A 13 -26.04 -5.50 -13.12
N ARG A 14 -25.96 -4.92 -11.93
CA ARG A 14 -25.06 -5.39 -10.89
C ARG A 14 -25.78 -6.47 -10.09
N LEU A 15 -25.29 -7.70 -10.16
CA LEU A 15 -25.89 -8.87 -9.51
C LEU A 15 -25.40 -9.01 -8.06
N TYR A 16 -24.09 -8.88 -7.85
CA TYR A 16 -23.47 -9.00 -6.53
C TYR A 16 -22.41 -7.92 -6.30
N GLY A 17 -22.21 -7.62 -5.03
CA GLY A 17 -21.20 -6.69 -4.56
C GLY A 17 -20.68 -7.12 -3.20
N ASP A 18 -19.42 -7.53 -3.13
CA ASP A 18 -18.76 -7.86 -1.87
C ASP A 18 -17.67 -6.82 -1.58
N ALA A 19 -17.88 -6.05 -0.51
CA ALA A 19 -16.94 -5.06 -0.02
C ALA A 19 -16.02 -5.61 1.10
N THR A 20 -16.21 -6.87 1.49
CA THR A 20 -15.52 -7.54 2.60
C THR A 20 -14.63 -8.70 2.16
N ALA A 21 -14.85 -9.27 0.97
CA ALA A 21 -14.00 -10.32 0.43
C ALA A 21 -12.60 -9.82 0.07
N ASN A 22 -11.57 -10.48 0.58
CA ASN A 22 -10.17 -10.20 0.28
C ASN A 22 -9.88 -10.34 -1.22
N ILE A 23 -9.11 -9.41 -1.78
CA ILE A 23 -8.68 -9.44 -3.19
C ILE A 23 -7.19 -9.17 -3.23
N SER A 24 -6.42 -10.11 -3.79
CA SER A 24 -5.02 -9.86 -4.11
C SER A 24 -4.93 -8.77 -5.17
N SER A 25 -4.34 -7.65 -4.80
CA SER A 25 -4.23 -6.44 -5.60
C SER A 25 -2.77 -6.05 -5.74
N GLU A 26 -2.39 -5.59 -6.93
CA GLU A 26 -1.06 -5.09 -7.24
C GLU A 26 -1.18 -3.75 -7.98
N ILE A 27 -0.41 -2.77 -7.54
CA ILE A 27 -0.27 -1.45 -8.18
C ILE A 27 1.21 -1.23 -8.41
N GLN A 28 1.60 -1.10 -9.67
CA GLN A 28 2.96 -0.78 -10.05
C GLN A 28 3.00 0.59 -10.74
N THR A 29 3.82 1.50 -10.23
CA THR A 29 4.03 2.78 -10.88
C THR A 29 5.04 2.65 -12.01
N SER A 30 5.04 3.60 -12.95
CA SER A 30 6.19 3.75 -13.84
C SER A 30 7.44 4.12 -13.04
N LEU A 31 8.61 3.73 -13.54
CA LEU A 31 9.88 4.24 -13.04
C LEU A 31 10.03 5.70 -13.50
N SER A 32 9.82 6.63 -12.57
CA SER A 32 9.80 8.06 -12.83
C SER A 32 11.21 8.65 -12.79
N PRO A 33 11.59 9.49 -13.77
CA PRO A 33 12.86 10.22 -13.74
C PRO A 33 12.83 11.39 -12.76
N MET A 34 11.76 11.63 -12.01
CA MET A 34 11.60 12.77 -11.09
C MET A 34 12.07 14.10 -11.72
N LYS A 35 11.67 14.34 -12.98
CA LYS A 35 12.01 15.52 -13.81
C LYS A 35 13.49 15.71 -14.21
N ASP A 36 14.41 14.85 -13.78
CA ASP A 36 15.84 14.93 -14.14
C ASP A 36 16.39 13.52 -14.46
N PRO A 37 16.33 13.06 -15.72
CA PRO A 37 16.75 11.71 -16.11
C PRO A 37 18.28 11.52 -16.14
N ILE A 38 19.05 12.59 -16.02
CA ILE A 38 20.51 12.56 -16.16
C ILE A 38 21.24 12.41 -14.82
N ARG A 39 20.52 12.59 -13.71
CA ARG A 39 21.03 12.41 -12.34
C ARG A 39 20.56 11.09 -11.76
N THR A 40 21.42 10.45 -10.98
CA THR A 40 20.99 9.40 -10.06
C THR A 40 20.19 10.03 -8.92
N LYS A 41 19.14 9.35 -8.47
CA LYS A 41 18.35 9.68 -7.29
C LYS A 41 18.60 8.64 -6.23
N GLN A 42 18.62 9.10 -4.98
CA GLN A 42 18.52 8.24 -3.83
C GLN A 42 17.16 8.49 -3.20
N ALA A 43 16.34 7.44 -3.10
CA ALA A 43 15.10 7.48 -2.35
C ALA A 43 15.44 7.65 -0.86
N LEU A 44 14.78 8.59 -0.21
CA LEU A 44 14.92 8.85 1.22
C LEU A 44 13.68 8.38 1.97
N LYS A 45 12.49 8.70 1.43
CA LYS A 45 11.21 8.30 2.00
C LYS A 45 10.19 8.12 0.88
N PHE A 46 9.15 7.37 1.20
CA PHE A 46 7.97 7.32 0.37
C PHE A 46 6.71 7.36 1.23
N GLY A 47 5.63 7.85 0.64
CA GLY A 47 4.31 7.96 1.23
C GLY A 47 3.27 7.32 0.33
N VAL A 48 2.31 6.62 0.92
CA VAL A 48 1.10 6.15 0.24
C VAL A 48 -0.09 6.66 1.01
N GLU A 49 -0.84 7.55 0.39
CA GLU A 49 -2.11 8.02 0.92
C GLU A 49 -3.20 7.05 0.48
N ALA A 50 -3.92 6.49 1.43
CA ALA A 50 -5.03 5.60 1.11
C ALA A 50 -6.24 5.85 2.00
N THR A 51 -7.42 5.67 1.43
CA THR A 51 -8.70 5.68 2.15
C THR A 51 -9.14 4.24 2.34
N LEU A 52 -9.37 3.83 3.59
CA LEU A 52 -9.83 2.49 3.93
C LEU A 52 -11.11 2.53 4.76
N THR A 53 -12.00 1.58 4.50
CA THR A 53 -13.20 1.34 5.30
C THR A 53 -12.91 0.48 6.54
N THR A 54 -11.89 -0.36 6.46
CA THR A 54 -11.34 -1.21 7.52
C THR A 54 -9.81 -1.13 7.47
N GLY A 55 -9.11 -1.44 8.55
CA GLY A 55 -7.63 -1.43 8.53
C GLY A 55 -7.07 -2.26 7.39
N GLY A 56 -5.90 -1.85 6.88
CA GLY A 56 -5.25 -2.53 5.76
C GLY A 56 -3.74 -2.50 5.87
N THR A 57 -3.14 -3.50 5.24
CA THR A 57 -1.72 -3.76 5.10
C THR A 57 -1.32 -3.57 3.65
N LEU A 58 -0.33 -2.71 3.42
CA LEU A 58 0.30 -2.49 2.13
C LEU A 58 1.73 -3.03 2.19
N ASN A 59 2.05 -3.94 1.28
CA ASN A 59 3.40 -4.44 1.10
C ASN A 59 4.01 -3.69 -0.07
N VAL A 60 5.07 -2.93 0.18
CA VAL A 60 5.63 -1.98 -0.80
C VAL A 60 7.10 -2.27 -1.05
N THR A 61 7.53 -2.25 -2.31
CA THR A 61 8.94 -2.15 -2.69
C THR A 61 9.20 -0.84 -3.41
N VAL A 62 10.40 -0.29 -3.23
CA VAL A 62 10.92 0.83 -4.01
C VAL A 62 11.78 0.28 -5.13
N ASP A 63 11.36 0.55 -6.35
CA ASP A 63 11.94 -0.03 -7.56
C ASP A 63 12.81 0.99 -8.30
N SER A 64 13.84 0.49 -8.95
CA SER A 64 14.76 1.23 -9.81
C SER A 64 15.05 0.45 -11.08
N GLU A 65 15.78 1.03 -12.02
CA GLU A 65 16.24 0.30 -13.21
C GLU A 65 17.19 -0.87 -12.89
N SER A 66 17.76 -0.90 -11.70
CA SER A 66 18.72 -1.93 -11.26
C SER A 66 18.13 -2.98 -10.33
N GLY A 67 16.88 -2.81 -9.88
CA GLY A 67 16.20 -3.77 -8.99
C GLY A 67 15.27 -3.09 -7.98
N SER A 68 14.86 -3.87 -6.98
CA SER A 68 13.88 -3.49 -5.95
C SER A 68 14.51 -3.48 -4.57
N SER A 69 13.98 -2.62 -3.68
CA SER A 69 14.33 -2.62 -2.26
C SER A 69 13.82 -3.89 -1.56
N PRO A 70 14.25 -4.15 -0.31
CA PRO A 70 13.50 -5.03 0.59
C PRO A 70 12.04 -4.59 0.74
N LEU A 71 11.20 -5.53 1.18
CA LEU A 71 9.77 -5.30 1.38
C LEU A 71 9.51 -4.41 2.60
N TYR A 72 8.73 -3.35 2.42
CA TYR A 72 8.19 -2.51 3.48
C TYR A 72 6.74 -2.90 3.76
N VAL A 73 6.45 -3.30 5.00
CA VAL A 73 5.08 -3.64 5.43
C VAL A 73 4.50 -2.45 6.17
N LEU A 74 3.49 -1.83 5.56
CA LEU A 74 2.81 -0.65 6.11
C LEU A 74 1.43 -1.07 6.58
N ASN A 75 1.13 -0.87 7.86
CA ASN A 75 -0.18 -1.14 8.41
C ASN A 75 -0.68 0.07 9.23
N ASN A 76 -1.99 0.15 9.40
CA ASN A 76 -2.65 1.20 10.18
C ASN A 76 -3.07 0.68 11.56
N THR A 77 -2.68 -0.54 11.95
CA THR A 77 -3.14 -1.17 13.18
C THR A 77 -2.20 -0.93 14.35
N VAL A 78 -2.76 -0.70 15.54
CA VAL A 78 -1.99 -0.65 16.78
C VAL A 78 -1.55 -2.06 17.14
N THR A 79 -0.24 -2.23 17.31
CA THR A 79 0.34 -3.46 17.85
C THR A 79 0.40 -3.38 19.37
N TRP A 80 -0.23 -4.33 20.04
CA TRP A 80 -0.23 -4.41 21.50
C TRP A 80 0.89 -5.32 21.98
N PHE A 81 1.60 -4.92 23.03
CA PHE A 81 2.63 -5.72 23.68
C PHE A 81 2.25 -5.96 25.14
N ASN A 82 2.56 -7.14 25.66
CA ASN A 82 2.51 -7.38 27.10
C ASN A 82 3.78 -6.83 27.80
N ASN A 83 3.85 -6.99 29.12
CA ASN A 83 5.01 -6.57 29.92
C ASN A 83 6.33 -7.31 29.60
N GLN A 84 6.29 -8.34 28.76
CA GLN A 84 7.45 -9.10 28.27
C GLN A 84 7.78 -8.75 26.81
N SER A 85 7.18 -7.70 26.24
CA SER A 85 7.35 -7.31 24.82
C SER A 85 6.89 -8.36 23.81
N ILE A 86 5.96 -9.24 24.20
CA ILE A 86 5.34 -10.20 23.29
C ILE A 86 4.11 -9.56 22.65
N THR A 87 4.00 -9.63 21.32
CA THR A 87 2.84 -9.15 20.58
C THR A 87 1.58 -9.91 20.97
N LEU A 88 0.53 -9.18 21.34
CA LEU A 88 -0.78 -9.71 21.67
C LEU A 88 -1.76 -9.46 20.54
N THR A 89 -2.58 -10.47 20.25
CA THR A 89 -3.69 -10.39 19.31
C THR A 89 -5.01 -10.37 20.08
N TRP A 90 -5.82 -9.33 19.86
CA TRP A 90 -7.17 -9.28 20.42
C TRP A 90 -8.09 -10.16 19.59
N VAL A 91 -8.89 -11.00 20.25
CA VAL A 91 -9.91 -11.83 19.60
C VAL A 91 -11.26 -11.58 20.26
N ASN A 92 -12.33 -11.58 19.47
CA ASN A 92 -13.69 -11.51 20.01
C ASN A 92 -14.19 -12.91 20.42
N ASN A 93 -15.42 -12.97 20.97
CA ASN A 93 -16.05 -14.23 21.38
C ASN A 93 -16.36 -15.19 20.22
N SER A 94 -16.24 -14.74 18.97
CA SER A 94 -16.34 -15.55 17.75
C SER A 94 -14.98 -15.96 17.19
N SER A 95 -13.90 -15.75 17.95
CA SER A 95 -12.50 -16.03 17.55
C SER A 95 -11.99 -15.22 16.35
N ASN A 96 -12.66 -14.12 16.00
CA ASN A 96 -12.15 -13.21 14.99
C ASN A 96 -11.12 -12.27 15.61
N VAL A 97 -10.00 -12.07 14.91
CA VAL A 97 -8.97 -11.11 15.29
C VAL A 97 -9.51 -9.68 15.14
N ILE A 98 -9.34 -8.87 16.19
CA ILE A 98 -9.70 -7.45 16.21
C ILE A 98 -8.43 -6.61 16.13
N GLY A 99 -8.32 -5.83 15.05
CA GLY A 99 -7.31 -4.78 14.94
C GLY A 99 -7.84 -3.45 15.51
N TRP A 100 -7.02 -2.78 16.31
CA TRP A 100 -7.29 -1.40 16.74
C TRP A 100 -6.73 -0.45 15.68
N LEU A 101 -7.59 0.31 15.00
CA LEU A 101 -7.16 1.22 13.95
C LEU A 101 -6.54 2.48 14.54
N THR A 102 -5.42 2.92 13.98
CA THR A 102 -4.82 4.22 14.31
C THR A 102 -5.54 5.37 13.59
N SER A 103 -6.18 5.09 12.44
CA SER A 103 -7.14 5.99 11.79
C SER A 103 -8.23 5.21 11.05
N SER A 104 -9.42 5.80 10.92
CA SER A 104 -10.49 5.28 10.07
C SER A 104 -10.68 6.24 8.89
N GLY A 105 -10.89 5.71 7.69
CA GLY A 105 -10.94 6.51 6.47
C GLY A 105 -9.54 6.78 5.91
N TYR A 106 -9.16 8.05 5.80
CA TYR A 106 -7.89 8.46 5.20
C TYR A 106 -6.70 8.16 6.13
N ALA A 107 -5.64 7.59 5.55
CA ALA A 107 -4.39 7.27 6.22
C ALA A 107 -3.20 7.60 5.32
N LEU A 108 -2.16 8.20 5.90
CA LEU A 108 -0.86 8.34 5.27
C LEU A 108 0.08 7.26 5.80
N TYR A 109 0.36 6.26 4.96
CA TYR A 109 1.40 5.27 5.22
C TYR A 109 2.73 5.83 4.78
N LYS A 110 3.76 5.75 5.63
CA LYS A 110 5.09 6.29 5.31
C LYS A 110 6.18 5.39 5.84
N SER A 111 7.28 5.32 5.12
CA SER A 111 8.50 4.65 5.55
C SER A 111 9.72 5.34 4.98
N ASP A 112 10.84 5.20 5.68
CA ASP A 112 12.14 5.48 5.09
C ASP A 112 12.37 4.49 3.93
N ALA A 113 12.96 5.00 2.86
CA ALA A 113 13.25 4.29 1.63
C ALA A 113 14.75 4.06 1.51
N GLN A 114 15.14 2.91 0.97
CA GLN A 114 16.52 2.66 0.61
C GLN A 114 16.59 2.00 -0.77
N GLN A 115 16.64 2.86 -1.78
CA GLN A 115 16.88 2.48 -3.17
C GLN A 115 17.53 3.64 -3.92
N TYR A 116 18.29 3.35 -4.97
CA TYR A 116 18.88 4.35 -5.84
C TYR A 116 18.76 3.97 -7.31
N GLY A 117 18.77 4.98 -8.17
CA GLY A 117 18.66 4.80 -9.62
C GLY A 117 18.38 6.13 -10.30
N LYS A 118 18.52 6.19 -11.63
CA LYS A 118 18.06 7.33 -12.44
C LYS A 118 16.54 7.40 -12.48
N TYR A 119 15.87 6.27 -12.30
CA TYR A 119 14.42 6.18 -12.25
C TYR A 119 13.98 5.48 -10.98
N LEU A 120 12.90 5.97 -10.36
CA LEU A 120 12.32 5.39 -9.14
C LEU A 120 10.83 5.17 -9.31
N GLY A 121 10.32 4.06 -8.79
CA GLY A 121 8.91 3.72 -8.74
C GLY A 121 8.57 2.90 -7.51
N LEU A 122 7.31 2.53 -7.35
CA LEU A 122 6.84 1.61 -6.33
C LEU A 122 6.07 0.45 -6.94
N THR A 123 6.22 -0.71 -6.32
CA THR A 123 5.28 -1.82 -6.45
C THR A 123 4.58 -2.01 -5.11
N ILE A 124 3.25 -1.92 -5.10
CA ILE A 124 2.40 -2.00 -3.91
C ILE A 124 1.50 -3.22 -4.08
N THR A 125 1.50 -4.12 -3.11
CA THR A 125 0.58 -5.27 -3.06
C THR A 125 -0.23 -5.26 -1.77
N SER A 126 -1.48 -5.70 -1.85
CA SER A 126 -2.37 -5.83 -0.69
C SER A 126 -3.42 -6.92 -0.96
N THR A 127 -3.88 -7.57 0.10
CA THR A 127 -5.04 -8.48 0.04
C THR A 127 -6.30 -7.87 0.64
N ASP A 128 -6.19 -6.67 1.24
CA ASP A 128 -7.29 -6.07 1.98
C ASP A 128 -8.38 -5.52 1.05
N PRO A 129 -9.65 -5.73 1.40
CA PRO A 129 -10.76 -5.27 0.58
C PRO A 129 -10.94 -3.75 0.66
N ALA A 130 -11.53 -3.19 -0.39
CA ALA A 130 -12.06 -1.82 -0.42
C ALA A 130 -11.05 -0.70 -0.07
N LEU A 131 -9.78 -0.90 -0.44
CA LEU A 131 -8.73 0.12 -0.43
C LEU A 131 -8.87 1.06 -1.63
N THR A 132 -8.77 2.38 -1.40
CA THR A 132 -8.53 3.37 -2.46
C THR A 132 -7.18 4.04 -2.22
N VAL A 133 -6.24 3.92 -3.17
CA VAL A 133 -4.98 4.66 -3.13
C VAL A 133 -5.21 6.03 -3.75
N ASN A 134 -5.04 7.09 -2.94
CA ASN A 134 -5.29 8.48 -3.34
C ASN A 134 -4.05 9.09 -3.99
N THR A 135 -2.86 8.88 -3.42
CA THR A 135 -1.61 9.51 -3.88
C THR A 135 -0.40 8.68 -3.44
N ILE A 136 0.65 8.75 -4.25
CA ILE A 136 1.98 8.21 -3.94
C ILE A 136 2.96 9.38 -3.91
N GLU A 137 3.76 9.43 -2.86
CA GLU A 137 4.72 10.50 -2.60
C GLU A 137 6.15 9.94 -2.50
N PHE A 138 7.11 10.73 -2.96
CA PHE A 138 8.53 10.41 -2.86
C PHE A 138 9.33 11.60 -2.36
N GLU A 139 10.15 11.34 -1.34
CA GLU A 139 11.26 12.20 -0.97
C GLU A 139 12.54 11.58 -1.54
N HIS A 140 13.28 12.35 -2.34
CA HIS A 140 14.52 11.90 -2.94
C HIS A 140 15.55 13.02 -2.97
N GLU A 141 16.82 12.64 -2.95
CA GLU A 141 17.91 13.56 -3.20
C GLU A 141 18.57 13.28 -4.55
N LEU A 142 19.03 14.35 -5.18
CA LEU A 142 19.78 14.29 -6.42
C LEU A 142 21.25 14.00 -6.10
N ARG A 143 21.80 12.97 -6.74
CA ARG A 143 23.19 12.55 -6.61
C ARG A 143 23.97 12.89 -7.88
N VAL A 144 24.88 12.01 -8.25
CA VAL A 144 25.83 12.13 -9.35
C VAL A 144 25.10 12.38 -10.68
N ARG A 145 25.58 13.36 -11.46
CA ARG A 145 25.29 13.49 -12.90
C ARG A 145 26.21 12.54 -13.65
N PHE A 146 25.85 12.20 -14.89
CA PHE A 146 26.79 11.58 -15.84
C PHE A 146 28.24 12.06 -15.65
#